data_AF-A0A6I8NAP9-F1
#
_entry.id   AF-A0A6I8NAP9-F1
#
_cell.length_a   1.000
_cell.length_b   1.000
_cell.length_c   1.000
_cell.angle_alpha   90.00
_cell.angle_beta   90.00
_cell.angle_gamma   90.00
#
_symmetry.space_group_name_H-M   'P 1'
#
loop_
_entity.id
_entity.type
_entity.pdbx_description
1 polymer ?
#
loop_
_entity_poly.entity_id
_entity_poly.type
_entity_poly.pdbx_seq_one_letter_code
_entity_poly.pdbx_strand_id
1 'polypeptide(L)'
;MAGAWASASAVLLVLALTHLGEAVVYFQEEFLDGDGWKKRWLQSTHDPNFGKFKLSAGKFYGDAMRDRGLQTTENSKFYAISSRFKPFSNRGKSLIIQYTVKHEQKIDCGGGYVKIFPSDVDPENLSENSYYYIMFGEFKALIFVDLRQGSLMLF
;
A
#
# COMPACT_ATOMS: atom_id res chain seq x y z
N MET A 1 47.88 23.72 17.69
CA MET A 1 47.49 22.41 17.11
C MET A 1 46.00 22.06 17.32
N ALA A 2 45.23 22.78 18.14
CA ALA A 2 43.80 22.49 18.39
C ALA A 2 42.83 22.88 17.26
N GLY A 3 43.19 23.81 16.36
CA GLY A 3 42.29 24.33 15.32
C GLY A 3 42.06 23.40 14.12
N ALA A 4 42.98 22.49 13.82
CA ALA A 4 42.86 21.58 12.69
C ALA A 4 41.76 20.52 12.91
N TRP A 5 41.64 20.02 14.14
CA TRP A 5 40.67 19.00 14.55
C TRP A 5 39.23 19.52 14.49
N ALA A 6 39.00 20.78 14.91
CA ALA A 6 37.68 21.40 14.85
C ALA A 6 37.19 21.57 13.39
N SER A 7 38.07 21.93 12.46
CA SER A 7 37.70 22.06 11.05
C SER A 7 37.42 20.72 10.38
N ALA A 8 38.18 19.67 10.72
CA ALA A 8 37.98 18.32 10.19
C ALA A 8 36.64 17.72 10.66
N SER A 9 36.26 17.94 11.93
CA SER A 9 34.97 17.52 12.46
C SER A 9 33.79 18.25 11.81
N ALA A 10 33.92 19.55 11.54
CA ALA A 10 32.89 20.33 10.86
C ALA A 10 32.69 19.86 9.40
N VAL A 11 33.77 19.57 8.67
CA VAL A 11 33.71 19.06 7.29
C VAL A 11 33.06 17.67 7.22
N LEU A 12 33.38 16.77 8.16
CA LEU A 12 32.75 15.44 8.23
C LEU A 12 31.25 15.50 8.52
N LEU A 13 30.81 16.43 9.37
CA LEU A 13 29.39 16.66 9.65
C LEU A 13 28.64 17.21 8.43
N VAL A 14 29.24 18.15 7.68
CA VAL A 14 28.65 18.69 6.45
C VAL A 14 28.56 17.60 5.37
N LEU A 15 29.60 16.77 5.20
CA LEU A 15 29.57 15.65 4.25
C LEU A 15 28.54 14.58 4.63
N ALA A 16 28.39 14.27 5.93
CA ALA A 16 27.36 13.34 6.40
C ALA A 16 25.93 13.85 6.12
N LEU A 17 25.71 15.16 6.19
CA LEU A 17 24.40 15.77 5.89
C LEU A 17 24.07 15.79 4.38
N THR A 18 25.08 15.71 3.49
CA THR A 18 24.85 15.67 2.02
C THR A 18 24.36 14.32 1.50
N HIS A 19 24.42 13.25 2.31
CA HIS A 19 23.95 11.91 1.92
C HIS A 19 22.53 11.57 2.38
N LEU A 20 21.75 12.57 2.82
CA LEU A 20 20.33 12.39 3.07
C LEU A 20 19.60 12.23 1.73
N GLY A 21 19.47 10.99 1.26
CA GLY A 21 18.60 10.68 0.14
C GLY A 21 17.15 11.01 0.51
N GLU A 22 16.51 11.90 -0.23
CA GLU A 22 15.08 12.18 -0.06
C GLU A 22 14.26 10.96 -0.51
N ALA A 23 13.53 10.35 0.43
CA ALA A 23 12.56 9.32 0.12
C ALA A 23 11.30 9.98 -0.47
N VAL A 24 11.00 9.69 -1.73
CA VAL A 24 9.78 10.18 -2.37
C VAL A 24 8.63 9.23 -2.06
N VAL A 25 7.62 9.72 -1.34
CA VAL A 25 6.37 9.00 -1.09
C VAL A 25 5.42 9.22 -2.26
N TYR A 26 5.11 8.16 -3.00
CA TYR A 26 4.22 8.23 -4.15
C TYR A 26 2.76 7.92 -3.81
N PHE A 27 2.53 7.10 -2.78
CA PHE A 27 1.23 6.75 -2.28
C PHE A 27 1.31 6.43 -0.79
N GLN A 28 0.33 6.90 -0.03
CA GLN A 28 0.16 6.61 1.39
C GLN A 28 -1.33 6.61 1.70
N GLU A 29 -1.79 5.58 2.39
CA GLU A 29 -3.16 5.46 2.87
C GLU A 29 -3.13 4.86 4.28
N GLU A 30 -3.77 5.56 5.21
CA GLU A 30 -3.85 5.17 6.63
C GLU A 30 -5.30 5.14 7.12
N PHE A 31 -6.27 5.48 6.27
CA PHE A 31 -7.71 5.44 6.57
C PHE A 31 -8.14 6.22 7.83
N LEU A 32 -7.38 7.27 8.20
CA LEU A 32 -7.64 8.05 9.41
C LEU A 32 -8.81 9.02 9.26
N ASP A 33 -9.16 9.39 8.02
CA ASP A 33 -10.12 10.44 7.67
C ASP A 33 -11.57 9.94 7.54
N GLY A 34 -11.92 8.87 8.25
CA GLY A 34 -13.28 8.34 8.26
C GLY A 34 -13.68 7.85 6.87
N ASP A 35 -14.78 8.35 6.31
CA ASP A 35 -15.29 7.94 5.00
C ASP A 35 -14.53 8.52 3.80
N GLY A 36 -13.47 9.31 4.02
CA GLY A 36 -12.70 9.94 2.93
C GLY A 36 -12.08 8.94 1.94
N TRP A 37 -11.77 7.71 2.39
CA TRP A 37 -11.26 6.63 1.54
C TRP A 37 -12.18 6.32 0.35
N LYS A 38 -13.50 6.46 0.50
CA LYS A 38 -14.47 6.19 -0.58
C LYS A 38 -14.27 7.08 -1.81
N LYS A 39 -13.57 8.22 -1.67
CA LYS A 39 -13.21 9.12 -2.77
C LYS A 39 -11.91 8.72 -3.47
N ARG A 40 -11.03 8.00 -2.77
CA ARG A 40 -9.71 7.59 -3.25
C ARG A 40 -9.73 6.19 -3.85
N TRP A 41 -10.57 5.33 -3.30
CA TRP A 41 -10.69 3.93 -3.67
C TRP A 41 -11.93 3.67 -4.53
N LEU A 42 -11.72 3.05 -5.69
CA LEU A 42 -12.75 2.65 -6.63
C LEU A 42 -12.89 1.13 -6.64
N GLN A 43 -14.10 0.65 -6.38
CA GLN A 43 -14.45 -0.76 -6.49
C GLN A 43 -14.75 -1.10 -7.96
N SER A 44 -14.17 -2.19 -8.46
CA SER A 44 -14.41 -2.66 -9.82
C SER A 44 -15.87 -3.09 -9.99
N THR A 45 -16.38 -2.83 -11.19
CA THR A 45 -17.72 -3.21 -11.65
C THR A 45 -17.68 -4.35 -12.68
N HIS A 46 -16.49 -4.90 -12.97
CA HIS A 46 -16.30 -5.98 -13.93
C HIS A 46 -17.16 -7.22 -13.63
N ASP A 47 -17.34 -7.56 -12.35
CA ASP A 47 -18.21 -8.64 -11.90
C ASP A 47 -19.21 -8.11 -10.86
N PRO A 48 -20.54 -8.23 -11.09
CA PRO A 48 -21.54 -7.83 -10.10
C PRO A 48 -21.49 -8.65 -8.81
N ASN A 49 -20.79 -9.80 -8.80
CA ASN A 49 -20.64 -10.66 -7.64
C ASN A 49 -19.49 -10.29 -6.72
N PHE A 50 -18.69 -9.27 -7.05
CA PHE A 50 -17.59 -8.86 -6.18
C PHE A 50 -18.08 -8.51 -4.77
N GLY A 51 -17.33 -8.99 -3.78
CA GLY A 51 -17.56 -8.68 -2.38
C GLY A 51 -17.26 -7.21 -2.07
N LYS A 52 -17.79 -6.74 -0.94
CA LYS A 52 -17.69 -5.34 -0.53
C LYS A 52 -16.61 -5.13 0.52
N PHE A 53 -15.99 -3.96 0.46
CA PHE A 53 -15.10 -3.50 1.50
C PHE A 53 -15.85 -2.61 2.48
N LYS A 54 -15.49 -2.71 3.75
CA LYS A 54 -15.88 -1.75 4.78
C LYS A 54 -14.64 -1.25 5.51
N LEU A 55 -14.75 -0.04 6.06
CA LEU A 55 -13.73 0.48 6.97
C LEU A 55 -13.96 -0.08 8.37
N SER A 56 -12.94 -0.70 8.96
CA SER A 56 -13.06 -1.34 10.27
C SER A 56 -11.69 -1.56 10.90
N ALA A 57 -11.60 -1.46 12.23
CA ALA A 57 -10.45 -1.94 13.00
C ALA A 57 -10.59 -3.42 13.40
N GLY A 58 -11.76 -4.01 13.14
CA GLY A 58 -12.10 -5.38 13.49
C GLY A 58 -12.55 -5.56 14.94
N LYS A 59 -12.59 -6.80 15.43
CA LYS A 59 -13.06 -7.17 16.78
C LYS A 59 -12.04 -6.88 17.87
N PHE A 60 -10.76 -6.90 17.54
CA PHE A 60 -9.66 -6.60 18.46
C PHE A 60 -8.64 -5.70 17.75
N TYR A 61 -8.17 -4.68 18.45
CA TYR A 61 -7.27 -3.66 17.91
C TYR A 61 -6.40 -3.11 19.05
N GLY A 62 -5.24 -2.56 18.72
CA GLY A 62 -4.44 -1.77 19.64
C GLY A 62 -5.01 -0.36 19.78
N ASP A 63 -5.34 0.27 18.65
CA ASP A 63 -5.94 1.60 18.57
C ASP A 63 -7.14 1.59 17.59
N ALA A 64 -8.32 1.91 18.10
CA ALA A 64 -9.57 1.85 17.34
C ALA A 64 -9.61 2.77 16.10
N MET A 65 -8.81 3.84 16.12
CA MET A 65 -8.79 4.84 15.06
C MET A 65 -7.69 4.56 14.04
N ARG A 66 -6.49 4.22 14.54
CA ARG A 66 -5.28 3.99 13.73
C ARG A 66 -5.24 2.62 13.08
N ASP A 67 -5.86 1.61 13.70
CA ASP A 67 -5.87 0.25 13.16
C ASP A 67 -7.01 0.01 12.18
N ARG A 68 -7.73 1.07 11.76
CA ARG A 68 -8.76 0.95 10.74
C ARG A 68 -8.13 0.68 9.38
N GLY A 69 -8.73 -0.25 8.65
CA GLY A 69 -8.37 -0.52 7.26
C GLY A 69 -9.54 -1.09 6.48
N LEU A 70 -9.28 -1.46 5.23
CA LEU A 70 -10.27 -2.14 4.39
C LEU A 70 -10.44 -3.59 4.83
N GLN A 71 -11.64 -3.91 5.31
CA GLN A 71 -12.04 -5.26 5.71
C GLN A 71 -13.02 -5.83 4.68
N THR A 72 -12.76 -7.05 4.22
CA THR A 72 -13.70 -7.83 3.40
C THR A 72 -14.91 -8.26 4.21
N THR A 73 -16.11 -8.24 3.62
CA THR A 73 -17.37 -8.47 4.36
C THR A 73 -18.04 -9.82 4.14
N GLU A 74 -17.70 -10.50 3.06
CA GLU A 74 -18.39 -11.69 2.57
C GLU A 74 -17.42 -12.87 2.33
N ASN A 75 -17.85 -14.07 2.69
CA ASN A 75 -17.10 -15.30 2.45
C ASN A 75 -17.21 -15.73 0.98
N SER A 76 -16.17 -16.40 0.48
CA SER A 76 -16.16 -17.00 -0.87
C SER A 76 -16.50 -16.01 -1.99
N LYS A 77 -16.07 -14.76 -1.84
CA LYS A 77 -16.19 -13.70 -2.84
C LYS A 77 -14.82 -13.29 -3.34
N PHE A 78 -14.74 -12.96 -4.62
CA PHE A 78 -13.63 -12.19 -5.16
C PHE A 78 -13.80 -10.72 -4.81
N TYR A 79 -12.69 -10.01 -4.67
CA TYR A 79 -12.66 -8.61 -4.29
C TYR A 79 -11.76 -7.83 -5.23
N ALA A 80 -12.25 -6.70 -5.73
CA ALA A 80 -11.48 -5.83 -6.61
C ALA A 80 -11.70 -4.37 -6.24
N ILE A 81 -10.70 -3.75 -5.62
CA ILE A 81 -10.68 -2.33 -5.31
C ILE A 81 -9.31 -1.75 -5.64
N SER A 82 -9.28 -0.50 -6.11
CA SER A 82 -8.05 0.16 -6.54
C SER A 82 -8.03 1.62 -6.15
N SER A 83 -6.86 2.21 -6.02
CA SER A 83 -6.69 3.64 -5.76
C SER A 83 -5.60 4.18 -6.67
N ARG A 84 -5.89 5.29 -7.36
CA ARG A 84 -4.94 5.89 -8.29
C ARG A 84 -3.95 6.80 -7.55
N PHE A 85 -2.70 6.78 -8.01
CA PHE A 85 -1.65 7.73 -7.59
C PHE A 85 -0.83 8.23 -8.78
N LYS A 86 -0.10 9.33 -8.57
CA LYS A 86 0.67 10.03 -9.61
C LYS A 86 1.64 9.08 -10.33
N PRO A 87 1.56 8.89 -11.67
CA PRO A 87 2.51 8.16 -12.52
C PRO A 87 4.01 8.45 -12.26
N PHE A 88 4.83 7.40 -12.24
CA PHE A 88 6.28 7.43 -12.00
C PHE A 88 6.94 6.17 -12.57
N SER A 89 8.27 6.22 -12.77
CA SER A 89 9.11 5.06 -13.11
C SER A 89 10.18 4.86 -12.04
N ASN A 90 10.46 3.59 -11.69
CA ASN A 90 11.52 3.21 -10.77
C ASN A 90 12.84 2.86 -11.48
N ARG A 91 12.98 3.16 -12.77
CA ARG A 91 14.23 2.88 -13.50
C ARG A 91 15.41 3.56 -12.82
N GLY A 92 16.42 2.77 -12.42
CA GLY A 92 17.60 3.26 -11.72
C GLY A 92 17.35 3.71 -10.27
N LYS A 93 16.19 3.38 -9.69
CA LYS A 93 15.82 3.72 -8.31
C LYS A 93 15.30 2.49 -7.58
N SER A 94 15.61 2.42 -6.29
CA SER A 94 15.00 1.42 -5.41
C SER A 94 13.51 1.67 -5.28
N LEU A 95 12.79 0.57 -5.13
CA LEU A 95 11.35 0.57 -5.04
C LEU A 95 10.98 -0.33 -3.85
N ILE A 96 10.11 0.16 -2.96
CA ILE A 96 9.71 -0.48 -1.70
C ILE A 96 8.17 -0.69 -1.64
N ILE A 97 7.58 -1.87 -1.94
CA ILE A 97 6.13 -2.10 -1.66
C ILE A 97 6.01 -2.47 -0.20
N GLN A 98 5.05 -1.85 0.46
CA GLN A 98 5.00 -2.02 1.89
C GLN A 98 3.52 -1.85 2.31
N TYR A 99 2.96 -2.91 2.89
CA TYR A 99 1.63 -3.09 3.50
C TYR A 99 1.71 -4.35 4.42
N THR A 100 0.71 -4.83 5.16
CA THR A 100 0.99 -5.84 6.27
C THR A 100 -0.15 -6.73 6.88
N VAL A 101 -0.33 -8.00 6.53
CA VAL A 101 -1.39 -9.00 6.89
C VAL A 101 -2.19 -8.94 8.22
N LYS A 102 -3.55 -8.88 8.29
CA LYS A 102 -4.35 -9.22 9.48
C LYS A 102 -5.54 -10.06 9.06
N HIS A 103 -5.31 -11.35 9.17
CA HIS A 103 -6.34 -12.36 9.13
C HIS A 103 -6.98 -12.47 10.51
N GLU A 104 -7.91 -11.55 10.80
CA GLU A 104 -8.70 -11.60 12.04
C GLU A 104 -9.58 -12.85 12.09
N GLN A 105 -10.14 -13.22 10.93
CA GLN A 105 -10.82 -14.49 10.76
C GLN A 105 -9.80 -15.60 10.55
N LYS A 106 -10.12 -16.79 11.06
CA LYS A 106 -9.38 -18.01 10.73
C LYS A 106 -9.64 -18.34 9.26
N ILE A 107 -8.84 -17.78 8.37
CA ILE A 107 -9.01 -17.92 6.93
C ILE A 107 -8.49 -19.28 6.48
N ASP A 108 -9.35 -20.05 5.82
CA ASP A 108 -8.98 -21.35 5.26
C ASP A 108 -8.39 -21.20 3.85
N CYS A 109 -8.94 -20.25 3.07
CA CYS A 109 -8.53 -19.92 1.70
C CYS A 109 -8.85 -18.44 1.43
N GLY A 110 -7.84 -17.63 1.11
CA GLY A 110 -7.98 -16.19 0.85
C GLY A 110 -6.64 -15.43 0.79
N GLY A 111 -6.53 -14.38 0.00
CA GLY A 111 -5.26 -13.76 -0.40
C GLY A 111 -5.08 -12.41 0.26
N GLY A 112 -3.84 -12.06 0.59
CA GLY A 112 -3.50 -10.76 1.16
C GLY A 112 -2.35 -10.16 0.37
N TYR A 113 -2.56 -9.92 -0.92
CA TYR A 113 -1.54 -9.37 -1.81
C TYR A 113 -2.04 -8.12 -2.53
N VAL A 114 -1.09 -7.38 -3.09
CA VAL A 114 -1.34 -6.19 -3.89
C VAL A 114 -0.79 -6.37 -5.31
N LYS A 115 -1.39 -5.67 -6.28
CA LYS A 115 -1.00 -5.64 -7.69
C LYS A 115 -0.74 -4.22 -8.15
N ILE A 116 0.41 -3.94 -8.75
CA ILE A 116 0.73 -2.63 -9.34
C ILE A 116 0.38 -2.64 -10.81
N PHE A 117 -0.50 -1.73 -11.21
CA PHE A 117 -0.97 -1.62 -12.59
C PHE A 117 -0.26 -0.51 -13.38
N PRO A 118 -0.26 -0.59 -14.72
CA PRO A 118 0.11 0.54 -15.55
C PRO A 118 -0.93 1.67 -15.42
N SER A 119 -0.55 2.90 -15.78
CA SER A 119 -1.40 4.08 -15.58
C SER A 119 -2.67 4.11 -16.42
N ASP A 120 -2.66 3.41 -17.55
CA ASP A 120 -3.73 3.30 -18.54
C ASP A 120 -4.75 2.20 -18.21
N VAL A 121 -4.59 1.48 -17.08
CA VAL A 121 -5.60 0.52 -16.63
C VAL A 121 -6.93 1.22 -16.35
N ASP A 122 -8.02 0.55 -16.73
CA ASP A 122 -9.38 0.93 -16.34
C ASP A 122 -9.73 0.34 -14.97
N PRO A 123 -9.87 1.15 -13.91
CA PRO A 123 -10.10 0.67 -12.55
C PRO A 123 -11.54 0.20 -12.35
N GLU A 124 -12.48 0.65 -13.17
CA GLU A 124 -13.88 0.19 -13.15
C GLU A 124 -14.02 -1.22 -13.71
N ASN A 125 -13.08 -1.66 -14.55
CA ASN A 125 -13.10 -2.93 -15.24
C ASN A 125 -11.96 -3.87 -14.81
N LEU A 126 -11.46 -3.72 -13.58
CA LEU A 126 -10.41 -4.56 -13.03
C LEU A 126 -10.89 -5.99 -12.77
N SER A 127 -10.08 -6.96 -13.17
CA SER A 127 -10.32 -8.39 -12.97
C SER A 127 -9.01 -9.14 -12.72
N GLU A 128 -9.10 -10.46 -12.56
CA GLU A 128 -7.93 -11.31 -12.39
C GLU A 128 -6.95 -11.29 -13.57
N ASN A 129 -7.49 -11.12 -14.77
CA ASN A 129 -6.75 -11.15 -16.02
C ASN A 129 -6.19 -9.78 -16.41
N SER A 130 -6.50 -8.72 -15.66
CA SER A 130 -5.95 -7.39 -15.90
C SER A 130 -4.43 -7.42 -15.79
N TYR A 131 -3.75 -6.88 -16.80
CA TYR A 131 -2.29 -6.84 -16.86
C TYR A 131 -1.70 -5.99 -15.72
N TYR A 132 -0.73 -6.54 -14.99
CA TYR A 132 -0.03 -5.87 -13.89
C TYR A 132 1.49 -5.99 -14.04
N TYR A 133 2.23 -5.05 -13.45
CA TYR A 133 3.69 -5.08 -13.42
C TYR A 133 4.23 -5.94 -12.29
N ILE A 134 3.64 -5.82 -11.10
CA ILE A 134 4.13 -6.48 -9.89
C ILE A 134 2.93 -7.01 -9.11
N MET A 135 3.04 -8.24 -8.61
CA MET A 135 2.12 -8.82 -7.63
C MET A 135 2.96 -9.25 -6.42
N PHE A 136 2.61 -8.75 -5.24
CA PHE A 136 3.41 -8.96 -4.03
C PHE A 136 2.51 -9.19 -2.82
N GLY A 137 2.77 -10.25 -2.07
CA GLY A 137 2.07 -10.56 -0.83
C GLY A 137 1.91 -12.03 -0.49
N GLU A 138 1.22 -12.30 0.61
CA GLU A 138 0.94 -13.67 1.04
C GLU A 138 -0.20 -14.28 0.22
N PHE A 139 0.07 -15.44 -0.37
CA PHE A 139 -0.93 -16.22 -1.06
C PHE A 139 -1.46 -17.32 -0.15
N LYS A 140 -2.61 -17.04 0.47
CA LYS A 140 -3.56 -18.09 0.85
C LYS A 140 -4.80 -18.14 -0.09
N ALA A 141 -4.92 -17.21 -1.08
CA ALA A 141 -5.77 -17.18 -2.32
C ALA A 141 -6.52 -15.83 -2.66
N LEU A 142 -6.05 -15.04 -3.64
CA LEU A 142 -6.69 -13.86 -4.31
C LEU A 142 -7.54 -12.77 -3.58
N ILE A 143 -6.94 -11.60 -3.28
CA ILE A 143 -7.59 -10.28 -3.08
C ILE A 143 -6.78 -9.21 -3.85
N PHE A 144 -7.42 -8.21 -4.46
CA PHE A 144 -6.78 -7.17 -5.28
C PHE A 144 -6.79 -5.82 -4.59
N VAL A 145 -5.60 -5.24 -4.41
CA VAL A 145 -5.38 -3.85 -3.99
C VAL A 145 -4.17 -3.30 -4.76
N ASP A 146 -4.24 -2.07 -5.26
CA ASP A 146 -3.18 -1.37 -6.00
C ASP A 146 -2.32 -0.51 -5.07
N LEU A 147 -0.99 -0.75 -5.03
CA LEU A 147 -0.03 0.04 -4.22
C LEU A 147 1.31 0.19 -4.92
N ARG A 148 1.60 1.39 -5.45
CA ARG A 148 2.99 1.79 -5.69
C ARG A 148 3.73 2.05 -4.38
N GLN A 149 5.04 1.93 -4.52
CA GLN A 149 6.00 1.55 -3.51
C GLN A 149 6.50 2.71 -2.63
N GLY A 150 6.32 2.64 -1.29
CA GLY A 150 7.24 3.34 -0.36
C GLY A 150 6.93 3.50 1.14
N SER A 151 6.14 2.68 1.87
CA SER A 151 6.23 2.42 3.34
C SER A 151 5.02 1.60 3.85
N LEU A 152 5.27 0.64 4.77
CA LEU A 152 4.39 -0.50 5.19
C LEU A 152 3.26 0.19 5.85
N MET A 153 2.05 -0.05 5.37
CA MET A 153 1.06 -0.47 6.34
C MET A 153 -0.10 -1.31 5.79
N LEU A 154 -0.46 -2.18 6.71
CA LEU A 154 -1.37 -3.30 6.82
C LEU A 154 -2.49 -3.38 5.72
N PHE A 155 -2.75 -4.45 4.91
CA PHE A 155 -2.47 -5.85 5.20
C PHE A 155 -1.96 -6.85 4.15
#